data_AF-A0A7C7DV29-F1
#
_entry.id   AF-A0A7C7DV29-F1
#
_cell.length_a   1.000
_cell.length_b   1.000
_cell.length_c   1.000
_cell.angle_alpha   90.00
_cell.angle_beta   90.00
_cell.angle_gamma   90.00
#
_symmetry.space_group_name_H-M   'P 1'
#
loop_
_entity.id
_entity.type
_entity.pdbx_description
1 polymer ?
#
loop_
_entity_poly.entity_id
_entity_poly.type
_entity_poly.pdbx_seq_one_letter_code
_entity_poly.pdbx_strand_id
1 'polypeptide(L)'
;MAFLRLFLLYALACFVVLALGLLWRVTLERGVGVNRALPRPDAPGAALPFAGVTLQLTGRPTTFIAARLAELRAAGFGWARHHFAWRDIEAAPERFDWAETDRLVAAIVAAGLEPVAVLNTTPDWALAPEDAAANNSLAPPADFTAFARFAAAFARRYGDRIRYYQLWDEPNIAPHWGARHINPVAYAQMLRMVSPVVRSADADAVILMAALAPTADRGHLAIDEVYFLQRMLAAGAAPFFDVVAVQPFGFGFSPTQSRQDVATLNFARAALIRRTLVDAGLGDKPIWAVRYGWNRMFNSPWGTVTPTAQAEYAVGALDRAWREWPWLTAMGWVIDQPTEAPGMPAWGFALTTPTGAPAPVFTALAQWQRAPHLRAPHSPSIAFLPPWGALILISLLIGWRAVAAARLIDWAGWLARYRRMPGWLHATAWLTLIVIYYLATFPPLIGLCWLATLLLCLAQPQVGLWLAVALIPFYYQHKEVQLVNVTLTAPPAHVFALALLPAVYMTRHPSFAPHPSP
;
A
#
# COMPACT_ATOMS: atom_id res chain seq x y z
N MET A 1 -48.33 11.40 -3.10
CA MET A 1 -47.44 12.24 -2.26
C MET A 1 -46.48 11.43 -1.37
N ALA A 2 -46.93 10.42 -0.60
CA ALA A 2 -46.03 9.67 0.29
C ALA A 2 -44.89 8.91 -0.43
N PHE A 3 -45.18 8.21 -1.54
CA PHE A 3 -44.15 7.56 -2.36
C PHE A 3 -43.12 8.54 -2.93
N LEU A 4 -43.56 9.70 -3.42
CA LEU A 4 -42.66 10.75 -3.90
C LEU A 4 -41.74 11.25 -2.77
N ARG A 5 -42.27 11.42 -1.55
CA ARG A 5 -41.46 11.77 -0.36
C ARG A 5 -40.41 10.71 -0.06
N LEU A 6 -40.77 9.42 -0.10
CA LEU A 6 -39.83 8.32 0.10
C LEU A 6 -38.75 8.29 -0.98
N PHE A 7 -39.12 8.51 -2.24
CA PHE A 7 -38.17 8.58 -3.34
C PHE A 7 -37.17 9.72 -3.17
N LEU A 8 -37.64 10.93 -2.82
CA LEU A 8 -36.78 12.08 -2.56
C LEU A 8 -35.85 11.85 -1.34
N LEU A 9 -36.38 11.24 -0.27
CA LEU A 9 -35.59 10.88 0.91
C LEU A 9 -34.55 9.80 0.60
N TYR A 10 -34.87 8.85 -0.28
CA TYR A 10 -33.93 7.85 -0.76
C TYR A 10 -32.79 8.48 -1.57
N ALA A 11 -33.11 9.40 -2.49
CA ALA A 11 -32.11 10.14 -3.24
C ALA A 11 -31.19 10.94 -2.30
N LEU A 12 -31.75 11.58 -1.27
CA LEU A 12 -30.99 12.29 -0.25
C LEU A 12 -30.13 11.35 0.60
N ALA A 13 -30.63 10.17 0.96
CA ALA A 13 -29.85 9.15 1.66
C ALA A 13 -28.64 8.70 0.83
N CYS A 14 -28.82 8.46 -0.47
CA CYS A 14 -27.73 8.12 -1.39
C CYS A 14 -26.67 9.24 -1.46
N PHE A 15 -27.10 10.50 -1.48
CA PHE A 15 -26.18 11.64 -1.42
C PHE A 15 -25.39 11.66 -0.11
N VAL A 16 -26.03 11.43 1.03
CA VAL A 16 -25.35 11.38 2.34
C VAL A 16 -24.36 10.22 2.42
N VAL A 17 -24.69 9.04 1.88
CA VAL A 17 -23.76 7.90 1.79
C VAL A 17 -22.52 8.27 0.97
N LEU A 18 -22.69 8.93 -0.18
CA LEU A 18 -21.58 9.42 -0.98
C LEU A 18 -20.74 10.44 -0.20
N ALA A 19 -21.38 11.41 0.45
CA ALA A 19 -20.71 12.44 1.25
C ALA A 19 -19.93 11.83 2.42
N LEU A 20 -20.48 10.82 3.10
CA LEU A 20 -19.81 10.06 4.15
C LEU A 20 -18.59 9.31 3.60
N GLY A 21 -18.71 8.67 2.44
CA GLY A 21 -17.59 8.00 1.77
C GLY A 21 -16.46 8.96 1.39
N LEU A 22 -16.80 10.13 0.86
CA LEU A 22 -15.82 11.17 0.52
C LEU A 22 -15.16 11.74 1.78
N LEU A 23 -15.94 12.01 2.83
CA LEU A 23 -15.42 12.46 4.12
C LEU A 23 -14.49 11.43 4.73
N TRP A 24 -14.85 10.15 4.68
CA TRP A 24 -14.01 9.03 5.12
C TRP A 24 -12.69 8.98 4.35
N ARG A 25 -12.74 9.07 3.02
CA ARG A 25 -11.53 9.13 2.18
C ARG A 25 -10.63 10.30 2.56
N VAL A 26 -11.16 11.53 2.66
CA VAL A 26 -10.39 12.72 3.04
C VAL A 26 -9.79 12.55 4.44
N THR A 27 -10.53 11.93 5.37
CA THR A 27 -10.07 11.64 6.73
C THR A 27 -8.86 10.69 6.71
N LEU A 28 -8.90 9.63 5.89
CA LEU A 28 -7.79 8.70 5.71
C LEU A 28 -6.58 9.35 5.03
N GLU A 29 -6.82 10.12 3.96
CA GLU A 29 -5.79 10.84 3.18
C GLU A 29 -5.01 11.84 4.07
N ARG A 30 -5.67 12.41 5.08
CA ARG A 30 -5.04 13.28 6.09
C ARG A 30 -4.33 12.52 7.22
N GLY A 31 -4.18 11.20 7.12
CA GLY A 31 -3.37 10.40 8.03
C GLY A 31 -4.09 9.89 9.26
N VAL A 32 -5.42 9.98 9.35
CA VAL A 32 -6.13 9.37 10.49
C VAL A 32 -5.92 7.87 10.47
N GLY A 33 -5.40 7.32 11.57
CA GLY A 33 -5.21 5.89 11.78
C GLY A 33 -3.80 5.34 11.46
N VAL A 34 -2.96 6.04 10.69
CA VAL A 34 -1.59 5.55 10.40
C VAL A 34 -0.66 5.59 11.62
N ASN A 35 -1.01 6.41 12.62
CA ASN A 35 -0.24 6.58 13.86
C ASN A 35 -0.83 5.79 15.05
N ARG A 36 -1.73 4.81 14.82
CA ARG A 36 -2.42 4.05 15.89
C ARG A 36 -1.51 3.16 16.74
N ALA A 37 -0.48 2.60 16.14
CA ALA A 37 0.64 1.95 16.80
C ALA A 37 1.91 2.64 16.32
N LEU A 38 2.99 2.69 17.10
CA LEU A 38 4.24 3.32 16.67
C LEU A 38 5.41 2.37 16.98
N PRO A 39 6.49 2.42 16.17
CA PRO A 39 7.72 1.73 16.52
C PRO A 39 8.24 2.20 17.88
N ARG A 40 8.72 1.27 18.69
CA ARG A 40 9.41 1.62 19.92
C ARG A 40 10.76 2.27 19.57
N PRO A 41 11.27 3.22 20.39
CA PRO A 41 12.56 3.86 20.13
C PRO A 41 13.74 2.87 20.05
N ASP A 42 13.65 1.75 20.76
CA ASP A 42 14.62 0.65 20.80
C ASP A 42 14.34 -0.46 19.77
N ALA A 43 13.30 -0.32 18.95
CA ALA A 43 12.99 -1.31 17.93
C ALA A 43 14.16 -1.42 16.91
N PRO A 44 14.46 -2.63 16.40
CA PRO A 44 15.46 -2.78 15.34
C PRO A 44 15.12 -1.89 14.14
N GLY A 45 16.05 -1.03 13.72
CA GLY A 45 15.85 -0.05 12.66
C GLY A 45 15.17 1.27 13.07
N ALA A 46 14.92 1.51 14.36
CA ALA A 46 14.45 2.82 14.85
C ALA A 46 15.58 3.81 15.17
N ALA A 47 16.82 3.32 15.33
CA ALA A 47 17.96 4.08 15.84
C ALA A 47 18.91 4.68 14.77
N LEU A 48 18.54 4.60 13.49
CA LEU A 48 19.35 5.14 12.39
C LEU A 48 19.20 6.67 12.31
N PRO A 49 20.25 7.44 11.92
CA PRO A 49 20.06 8.82 11.51
C PRO A 49 18.96 8.95 10.44
N PHE A 50 18.13 9.98 10.57
CA PHE A 50 16.94 10.10 9.73
C PHE A 50 17.26 10.25 8.24
N ALA A 51 18.31 10.99 7.89
CA ALA A 51 18.69 11.25 6.51
C ALA A 51 19.89 10.40 6.07
N GLY A 52 19.75 9.77 4.90
CA GLY A 52 20.83 9.05 4.22
C GLY A 52 20.75 9.17 2.71
N VAL A 53 21.51 8.34 2.01
CA VAL A 53 21.67 8.41 0.55
C VAL A 53 22.01 7.06 -0.05
N THR A 54 21.52 6.78 -1.26
CA THR A 54 21.93 5.60 -2.03
C THR A 54 23.16 5.92 -2.89
N LEU A 55 24.12 4.99 -2.94
CA LEU A 55 25.40 5.16 -3.62
C LEU A 55 25.59 4.14 -4.75
N GLN A 56 26.34 4.53 -5.78
CA GLN A 56 26.87 3.64 -6.82
C GLN A 56 28.38 3.85 -6.96
N LEU A 57 29.13 3.18 -6.08
CA LEU A 57 30.59 3.36 -5.94
C LEU A 57 31.45 2.29 -6.61
N THR A 58 30.86 1.18 -7.05
CA THR A 58 31.61 0.03 -7.60
C THR A 58 32.46 0.46 -8.79
N GLY A 59 33.73 0.09 -8.79
CA GLY A 59 34.69 0.44 -9.84
C GLY A 59 35.15 1.90 -9.84
N ARG A 60 34.69 2.74 -8.89
CA ARG A 60 35.16 4.14 -8.78
C ARG A 60 36.53 4.22 -8.08
N PRO A 61 37.40 5.15 -8.48
CA PRO A 61 38.71 5.35 -7.85
C PRO A 61 38.61 5.64 -6.34
N THR A 62 39.53 5.11 -5.54
CA THR A 62 39.52 5.28 -4.07
C THR A 62 39.57 6.74 -3.63
N THR A 63 40.33 7.58 -4.32
CA THR A 63 40.41 9.03 -4.03
C THR A 63 39.07 9.72 -4.24
N PHE A 64 38.34 9.36 -5.30
CA PHE A 64 36.99 9.86 -5.55
C PHE A 64 36.02 9.42 -4.44
N ILE A 65 36.04 8.14 -4.07
CA ILE A 65 35.16 7.59 -3.03
C ILE A 65 35.39 8.31 -1.70
N ALA A 66 36.65 8.42 -1.25
CA ALA A 66 36.97 9.05 0.02
C ALA A 66 36.51 10.52 0.06
N ALA A 67 36.79 11.29 -1.00
CA ALA A 67 36.38 12.69 -1.09
C ALA A 67 34.84 12.83 -1.09
N ARG A 68 34.13 12.01 -1.88
CA ARG A 68 32.67 12.12 -2.00
C ARG A 68 31.96 11.71 -0.71
N LEU A 69 32.40 10.64 -0.05
CA LEU A 69 31.82 10.22 1.22
C LEU A 69 32.04 11.25 2.34
N ALA A 70 33.22 11.89 2.38
CA ALA A 70 33.48 12.99 3.31
C ALA A 70 32.54 14.19 3.07
N GLU A 71 32.28 14.54 1.80
CA GLU A 71 31.35 15.60 1.44
C GLU A 71 29.90 15.27 1.84
N LEU A 72 29.46 14.03 1.62
CA LEU A 72 28.14 13.55 2.04
C LEU A 72 28.00 13.61 3.57
N ARG A 73 29.03 13.15 4.32
CA ARG A 73 29.01 13.24 5.78
C ARG A 73 28.95 14.69 6.27
N ALA A 74 29.71 15.60 5.65
CA ALA A 74 29.72 17.03 5.96
C ALA A 74 28.40 17.75 5.58
N ALA A 75 27.63 17.17 4.65
CA ALA A 75 26.27 17.60 4.34
C ALA A 75 25.24 17.10 5.37
N GLY A 76 25.63 16.22 6.30
CA GLY A 76 24.78 15.75 7.39
C GLY A 76 24.17 14.37 7.19
N PHE A 77 24.42 13.71 6.04
CA PHE A 77 23.95 12.35 5.82
C PHE A 77 24.58 11.42 6.87
N GLY A 78 23.77 10.54 7.46
CA GLY A 78 24.22 9.65 8.53
C GLY A 78 24.35 8.18 8.11
N TRP A 79 23.81 7.81 6.94
CA TRP A 79 23.87 6.45 6.44
C TRP A 79 23.93 6.39 4.91
N ALA A 80 24.48 5.29 4.39
CA ALA A 80 24.67 5.07 2.97
C ALA A 80 24.17 3.68 2.57
N ARG A 81 23.23 3.63 1.61
CA ARG A 81 22.76 2.38 1.01
C ARG A 81 23.56 2.05 -0.24
N HIS A 82 24.08 0.84 -0.34
CA HIS A 82 24.88 0.38 -1.47
C HIS A 82 24.57 -1.08 -1.80
N HIS A 83 24.64 -1.42 -3.09
CA HIS A 83 24.39 -2.78 -3.59
C HIS A 83 25.67 -3.60 -3.60
N PHE A 84 25.64 -4.72 -2.89
CA PHE A 84 26.70 -5.72 -2.87
C PHE A 84 26.22 -6.95 -3.64
N ALA A 85 26.50 -6.94 -4.95
CA ALA A 85 26.04 -7.94 -5.89
C ALA A 85 26.68 -9.31 -5.59
N TRP A 86 25.86 -10.30 -5.25
CA TRP A 86 26.29 -11.67 -5.01
C TRP A 86 27.05 -12.24 -6.22
N ARG A 87 26.55 -11.96 -7.43
CA ARG A 87 27.18 -12.39 -8.68
C ARG A 87 28.65 -12.00 -8.80
N ASP A 88 28.98 -10.78 -8.37
CA ASP A 88 30.34 -10.23 -8.50
C ASP A 88 31.24 -10.74 -7.38
N ILE A 89 30.67 -10.99 -6.19
CA ILE A 89 31.40 -11.42 -5.00
C ILE A 89 31.69 -12.92 -5.03
N GLU A 90 30.78 -13.76 -5.54
CA GLU A 90 30.91 -15.22 -5.55
C GLU A 90 30.70 -15.77 -6.97
N ALA A 91 31.63 -15.45 -7.88
CA ALA A 91 31.56 -15.86 -9.27
C ALA A 91 31.55 -17.39 -9.48
N ALA A 92 32.04 -18.16 -8.50
CA ALA A 92 31.95 -19.62 -8.45
C ALA A 92 31.62 -20.07 -7.03
N PRO A 93 30.96 -21.23 -6.83
CA PRO A 93 30.53 -21.69 -5.52
C PRO A 93 31.67 -21.68 -4.51
N GLU A 94 31.46 -21.02 -3.37
CA GLU A 94 32.38 -20.88 -2.23
C GLU A 94 33.72 -20.20 -2.56
N ARG A 95 33.84 -19.58 -3.73
CA ARG A 95 35.00 -18.81 -4.16
C ARG A 95 34.68 -17.33 -4.17
N PHE A 96 34.94 -16.69 -3.03
CA PHE A 96 34.63 -15.28 -2.82
C PHE A 96 35.79 -14.36 -3.22
N ASP A 97 35.48 -13.31 -3.95
CA ASP A 97 36.34 -12.13 -4.12
C ASP A 97 35.77 -10.97 -3.29
N TRP A 98 36.41 -10.69 -2.16
CA TRP A 98 36.01 -9.63 -1.24
C TRP A 98 36.71 -8.30 -1.48
N ALA A 99 37.67 -8.21 -2.43
CA ALA A 99 38.60 -7.08 -2.49
C ALA A 99 37.88 -5.73 -2.67
N GLU A 100 36.93 -5.66 -3.60
CA GLU A 100 36.14 -4.45 -3.84
C GLU A 100 35.16 -4.18 -2.68
N THR A 101 34.51 -5.22 -2.16
CA THR A 101 33.58 -5.09 -1.03
C THR A 101 34.29 -4.58 0.23
N ASP A 102 35.45 -5.13 0.56
CA ASP A 102 36.29 -4.69 1.69
C ASP A 102 36.63 -3.21 1.58
N ARG A 103 37.06 -2.79 0.39
CA ARG A 103 37.40 -1.40 0.10
C ARG A 103 36.21 -0.47 0.30
N LEU A 104 35.04 -0.84 -0.21
CA LEU A 104 33.82 -0.04 -0.12
C LEU A 104 33.30 0.06 1.32
N VAL A 105 33.22 -1.06 2.03
CA VAL A 105 32.76 -1.09 3.43
C VAL A 105 33.70 -0.28 4.32
N ALA A 106 35.02 -0.45 4.16
CA ALA A 106 35.99 0.33 4.91
C ALA A 106 35.86 1.83 4.64
N ALA A 107 35.66 2.24 3.38
CA ALA A 107 35.51 3.65 3.03
C ALA A 107 34.23 4.28 3.60
N ILE A 108 33.09 3.58 3.55
CA ILE A 108 31.81 4.07 4.10
C ILE A 108 31.92 4.24 5.62
N VAL A 109 32.44 3.23 6.32
CA VAL A 109 32.61 3.27 7.78
C VAL A 109 33.62 4.35 8.18
N ALA A 110 34.76 4.47 7.48
CA ALA A 110 35.76 5.50 7.77
C ALA A 110 35.24 6.93 7.58
N ALA A 111 34.25 7.14 6.69
CA ALA A 111 33.56 8.41 6.54
C ALA A 111 32.51 8.69 7.64
N GLY A 112 32.30 7.75 8.57
CA GLY A 112 31.34 7.88 9.65
C GLY A 112 29.88 7.78 9.19
N LEU A 113 29.63 7.04 8.12
CA LEU A 113 28.29 6.72 7.60
C LEU A 113 27.93 5.28 7.97
N GLU A 114 26.71 5.06 8.44
CA GLU A 114 26.17 3.72 8.69
C GLU A 114 25.89 2.99 7.36
N PRO A 115 26.52 1.83 7.07
CA PRO A 115 26.25 1.10 5.83
C PRO A 115 24.89 0.37 5.89
N VAL A 116 24.12 0.49 4.81
CA VAL A 116 22.93 -0.33 4.54
C VAL A 116 23.22 -1.20 3.33
N ALA A 117 23.48 -2.49 3.56
CA ALA A 117 23.91 -3.42 2.54
C ALA A 117 22.71 -4.04 1.81
N VAL A 118 22.59 -3.79 0.51
CA VAL A 118 21.61 -4.47 -0.34
C VAL A 118 22.27 -5.71 -0.93
N LEU A 119 21.85 -6.88 -0.47
CA LEU A 119 22.30 -8.16 -0.99
C LEU A 119 21.35 -8.57 -2.10
N ASN A 120 21.83 -8.59 -3.33
CA ASN A 120 21.04 -8.91 -4.51
C ASN A 120 21.88 -9.58 -5.59
N THR A 121 21.23 -9.81 -6.74
CA THR A 121 21.73 -10.55 -7.91
C THR A 121 22.03 -12.02 -7.62
N THR A 122 22.15 -12.81 -8.67
CA THR A 122 22.45 -14.24 -8.59
C THR A 122 23.59 -14.58 -9.55
N PRO A 123 24.66 -15.26 -9.10
CA PRO A 123 25.72 -15.74 -9.98
C PRO A 123 25.22 -16.86 -10.91
N ASP A 124 25.87 -17.01 -12.06
CA ASP A 124 25.42 -17.92 -13.12
C ASP A 124 25.30 -19.38 -12.65
N TRP A 125 26.14 -19.82 -11.72
CA TRP A 125 26.09 -21.18 -11.17
C TRP A 125 24.88 -21.44 -10.25
N ALA A 126 24.24 -20.39 -9.73
CA ALA A 126 23.08 -20.48 -8.83
C ALA A 126 21.75 -20.16 -9.54
N LEU A 127 21.80 -19.73 -10.80
CA LEU A 127 20.63 -19.46 -11.63
C LEU A 127 19.96 -20.77 -12.09
N ALA A 128 18.66 -20.70 -12.38
CA ALA A 128 18.02 -21.75 -13.15
C ALA A 128 18.62 -21.78 -14.57
N PRO A 129 18.68 -22.95 -15.24
CA PRO A 129 19.31 -23.07 -16.56
C PRO A 129 18.81 -22.05 -17.59
N GLU A 130 17.51 -21.77 -17.60
CA GLU A 130 16.88 -20.80 -18.49
C GLU A 130 17.34 -19.34 -18.23
N ASP A 131 17.56 -18.98 -16.97
CA ASP A 131 18.01 -17.63 -16.59
C ASP A 131 19.50 -17.45 -16.84
N ALA A 132 20.30 -18.50 -16.58
CA ALA A 132 21.71 -18.52 -16.89
C ALA A 132 21.93 -18.35 -18.41
N ALA A 133 21.15 -19.06 -19.23
CA ALA A 133 21.18 -18.92 -20.68
C ALA A 133 20.78 -17.50 -21.16
N ALA A 134 19.90 -16.83 -20.44
CA ALA A 134 19.50 -15.44 -20.70
C ALA A 134 20.43 -14.39 -20.06
N ASN A 135 21.49 -14.81 -19.36
CA ASN A 135 22.38 -13.93 -18.59
C ASN A 135 21.62 -13.03 -17.59
N ASN A 136 20.53 -13.54 -17.01
CA ASN A 136 19.62 -12.76 -16.18
C ASN A 136 19.98 -12.84 -14.69
N SER A 137 21.02 -12.12 -14.28
CA SER A 137 21.44 -12.08 -12.87
C SER A 137 20.42 -11.46 -11.90
N LEU A 138 19.34 -10.85 -12.41
CA LEU A 138 18.24 -10.34 -11.60
C LEU A 138 17.11 -11.37 -11.44
N ALA A 139 17.31 -12.60 -11.91
CA ALA A 139 16.50 -13.73 -11.51
C ALA A 139 16.82 -14.17 -10.08
N PRO A 140 15.80 -14.59 -9.31
CA PRO A 140 16.05 -15.25 -8.03
C PRO A 140 16.87 -16.53 -8.26
N PRO A 141 17.67 -16.99 -7.27
CA PRO A 141 18.37 -18.25 -7.39
C PRO A 141 17.42 -19.43 -7.51
N ALA A 142 17.86 -20.48 -8.19
CA ALA A 142 17.11 -21.74 -8.28
C ALA A 142 16.92 -22.40 -6.91
N ASP A 143 17.87 -22.18 -5.99
CA ASP A 143 17.81 -22.61 -4.60
C ASP A 143 18.18 -21.46 -3.64
N PHE A 144 17.22 -21.05 -2.80
CA PHE A 144 17.44 -20.00 -1.80
C PHE A 144 18.51 -20.35 -0.75
N THR A 145 18.85 -21.63 -0.57
CA THR A 145 19.92 -22.06 0.33
C THR A 145 21.30 -21.55 -0.11
N ALA A 146 21.53 -21.42 -1.42
CA ALA A 146 22.76 -20.85 -1.95
C ALA A 146 22.89 -19.36 -1.58
N PHE A 147 21.81 -18.59 -1.77
CA PHE A 147 21.79 -17.17 -1.37
C PHE A 147 21.87 -17.00 0.15
N ALA A 148 21.26 -17.90 0.92
CA ALA A 148 21.36 -17.93 2.38
C ALA A 148 22.82 -18.14 2.85
N ARG A 149 23.58 -19.05 2.22
CA ARG A 149 25.02 -19.23 2.51
C ARG A 149 25.83 -17.98 2.21
N PHE A 150 25.60 -17.35 1.05
CA PHE A 150 26.25 -16.10 0.69
C PHE A 150 25.96 -15.00 1.70
N ALA A 151 24.68 -14.78 2.03
CA ALA A 151 24.27 -13.76 2.99
C ALA A 151 24.88 -14.00 4.38
N ALA A 152 24.97 -15.27 4.82
CA ALA A 152 25.65 -15.64 6.06
C ALA A 152 27.18 -15.45 5.99
N ALA A 153 27.82 -15.69 4.84
CA ALA A 153 29.23 -15.40 4.63
C ALA A 153 29.51 -13.89 4.67
N PHE A 154 28.66 -13.09 4.02
CA PHE A 154 28.71 -11.64 4.06
C PHE A 154 28.54 -11.11 5.49
N ALA A 155 27.50 -11.56 6.21
CA ALA A 155 27.24 -11.16 7.58
C ALA A 155 28.37 -11.56 8.55
N ARG A 156 28.93 -12.78 8.43
CA ARG A 156 30.10 -13.18 9.24
C ARG A 156 31.32 -12.29 9.02
N ARG A 157 31.49 -11.77 7.80
CA ARG A 157 32.64 -10.95 7.43
C ARG A 157 32.49 -9.49 7.85
N TYR A 158 31.27 -8.96 7.82
CA TYR A 158 31.01 -7.53 7.96
C TYR A 158 30.09 -7.16 9.13
N GLY A 159 29.58 -8.12 9.92
CA GLY A 159 28.65 -7.85 11.03
C GLY A 159 29.21 -6.94 12.13
N ASP A 160 30.54 -6.81 12.22
CA ASP A 160 31.21 -5.84 13.10
C ASP A 160 31.10 -4.38 12.62
N ARG A 161 30.70 -4.17 11.36
CA ARG A 161 30.71 -2.89 10.64
C ARG A 161 29.41 -2.57 9.90
N ILE A 162 28.58 -3.57 9.64
CA ILE A 162 27.31 -3.48 8.93
C ILE A 162 26.27 -4.16 9.78
N ARG A 163 25.27 -3.40 10.18
CA ARG A 163 24.13 -3.91 10.95
C ARG A 163 22.87 -4.12 10.10
N TYR A 164 22.75 -3.40 8.98
CA TYR A 164 21.50 -3.30 8.22
C TYR A 164 21.60 -4.04 6.90
N TYR A 165 20.81 -5.10 6.74
CA TYR A 165 20.81 -5.97 5.57
C TYR A 165 19.48 -5.88 4.84
N GLN A 166 19.46 -5.30 3.65
CA GLN A 166 18.32 -5.37 2.74
C GLN A 166 18.43 -6.63 1.87
N LEU A 167 17.45 -7.51 1.99
CA LEU A 167 17.42 -8.77 1.27
C LEU A 167 16.63 -8.60 -0.03
N TRP A 168 17.37 -8.54 -1.14
CA TRP A 168 16.90 -8.26 -2.51
C TRP A 168 16.46 -6.80 -2.75
N ASP A 169 16.13 -6.48 -3.99
CA ASP A 169 15.57 -5.18 -4.38
C ASP A 169 14.46 -5.34 -5.43
N GLU A 170 13.34 -4.66 -5.22
CA GLU A 170 12.22 -4.55 -6.16
C GLU A 170 11.71 -5.89 -6.74
N PRO A 171 11.49 -6.96 -5.93
CA PRO A 171 11.01 -8.26 -6.43
C PRO A 171 9.57 -8.20 -6.99
N ASN A 172 8.90 -7.05 -6.88
CA ASN A 172 7.54 -6.82 -7.33
C ASN A 172 7.44 -6.34 -8.78
N ILE A 173 8.56 -6.25 -9.52
CA ILE A 173 8.59 -5.97 -10.96
C ILE A 173 9.42 -7.01 -11.72
N ALA A 174 8.99 -7.35 -12.94
CA ALA A 174 9.53 -8.50 -13.66
C ALA A 174 11.03 -8.36 -13.96
N PRO A 175 11.56 -7.18 -14.36
CA PRO A 175 12.98 -7.03 -14.61
C PRO A 175 13.87 -7.40 -13.42
N HIS A 176 13.36 -7.23 -12.19
CA HIS A 176 14.10 -7.48 -10.94
C HIS A 176 13.67 -8.79 -10.26
N TRP A 177 12.95 -9.64 -11.00
CA TRP A 177 12.56 -10.97 -10.58
C TRP A 177 12.57 -11.94 -11.77
N GLY A 178 13.66 -11.93 -12.54
CA GLY A 178 13.91 -12.92 -13.59
C GLY A 178 13.05 -12.77 -14.85
N ALA A 179 12.60 -11.55 -15.16
CA ALA A 179 11.76 -11.21 -16.31
C ALA A 179 10.50 -12.10 -16.45
N ARG A 180 9.92 -12.54 -15.32
CA ARG A 180 8.79 -13.49 -15.28
C ARG A 180 7.65 -12.98 -14.40
N HIS A 181 6.65 -13.84 -14.22
CA HIS A 181 5.53 -13.57 -13.31
C HIS A 181 5.99 -13.33 -11.87
N ILE A 182 5.48 -12.25 -11.27
CA ILE A 182 5.81 -11.85 -9.91
C ILE A 182 5.24 -12.85 -8.90
N ASN A 183 6.07 -13.25 -7.93
CA ASN A 183 5.70 -14.22 -6.92
C ASN A 183 6.04 -13.73 -5.50
N PRO A 184 5.10 -13.05 -4.82
CA PRO A 184 5.31 -12.59 -3.44
C PRO A 184 5.53 -13.73 -2.44
N VAL A 185 5.00 -14.93 -2.71
CA VAL A 185 5.15 -16.11 -1.84
C VAL A 185 6.58 -16.66 -1.93
N ALA A 186 7.16 -16.72 -3.13
CA ALA A 186 8.55 -17.13 -3.31
C ALA A 186 9.51 -16.15 -2.60
N TYR A 187 9.25 -14.84 -2.68
CA TYR A 187 10.02 -13.85 -1.93
C TYR A 187 9.88 -14.03 -0.41
N ALA A 188 8.67 -14.31 0.10
CA ALA A 188 8.47 -14.65 1.52
C ALA A 188 9.26 -15.90 1.96
N GLN A 189 9.33 -16.92 1.09
CA GLN A 189 10.12 -18.14 1.36
C GLN A 189 11.62 -17.83 1.39
N MET A 190 12.11 -16.97 0.50
CA MET A 190 13.50 -16.53 0.52
C MET A 190 13.83 -15.80 1.83
N LEU A 191 13.00 -14.85 2.28
CA LEU A 191 13.17 -14.20 3.59
C LEU A 191 13.22 -15.22 4.74
N ARG A 192 12.30 -16.19 4.74
CA ARG A 192 12.26 -17.26 5.75
C ARG A 192 13.54 -18.09 5.81
N MET A 193 14.18 -18.33 4.67
CA MET A 193 15.43 -19.09 4.59
C MET A 193 16.66 -18.26 4.97
N VAL A 194 16.70 -17.00 4.53
CA VAL A 194 17.90 -16.15 4.62
C VAL A 194 18.01 -15.43 5.97
N SER A 195 16.91 -14.88 6.49
CA SER A 195 16.98 -14.04 7.68
C SER A 195 17.50 -14.77 8.94
N PRO A 196 17.10 -16.03 9.23
CA PRO A 196 17.64 -16.74 10.39
C PRO A 196 19.15 -17.01 10.30
N VAL A 197 19.67 -17.30 9.11
CA VAL A 197 21.10 -17.59 8.94
C VAL A 197 21.96 -16.33 9.00
N VAL A 198 21.44 -15.19 8.51
CA VAL A 198 22.08 -13.88 8.70
C VAL A 198 22.15 -13.55 10.19
N ARG A 199 21.04 -13.72 10.94
CA ARG A 199 21.01 -13.48 12.39
C ARG A 199 21.91 -14.42 13.19
N SER A 200 22.14 -15.64 12.70
CA SER A 200 23.06 -16.58 13.33
C SER A 200 24.53 -16.20 13.09
N ALA A 201 24.81 -15.53 11.97
CA ALA A 201 26.12 -15.01 11.62
C ALA A 201 26.43 -13.66 12.29
N ASP A 202 25.40 -12.85 12.50
CA ASP A 202 25.45 -11.52 13.11
C ASP A 202 24.20 -11.35 14.01
N ALA A 203 24.41 -11.42 15.33
CA ALA A 203 23.34 -11.37 16.31
C ALA A 203 22.64 -10.01 16.38
N ASP A 204 23.29 -8.93 15.94
CA ASP A 204 22.77 -7.56 15.94
C ASP A 204 22.09 -7.17 14.61
N ALA A 205 22.08 -8.10 13.65
CA ALA A 205 21.54 -7.91 12.32
C ALA A 205 20.09 -7.41 12.33
N VAL A 206 19.87 -6.30 11.64
CA VAL A 206 18.56 -5.73 11.33
C VAL A 206 18.24 -6.04 9.88
N ILE A 207 17.16 -6.78 9.67
CA ILE A 207 16.75 -7.24 8.35
C ILE A 207 15.71 -6.29 7.77
N LEU A 208 16.04 -5.67 6.64
CA LEU A 208 15.10 -4.96 5.79
C LEU A 208 14.54 -5.95 4.75
N MET A 209 13.22 -6.00 4.60
CA MET A 209 12.65 -6.56 3.37
C MET A 209 13.09 -5.72 2.17
N ALA A 210 12.94 -6.27 0.97
CA ALA A 210 13.27 -5.61 -0.27
C ALA A 210 12.50 -4.31 -0.40
N ALA A 211 13.16 -3.29 -0.95
CA ALA A 211 12.49 -2.05 -1.30
C ALA A 211 11.54 -2.34 -2.47
N LEU A 212 10.24 -2.24 -2.25
CA LEU A 212 9.27 -2.48 -3.32
C LEU A 212 9.28 -1.30 -4.30
N ALA A 213 9.26 -1.59 -5.61
CA ALA A 213 9.18 -0.60 -6.67
C ALA A 213 7.78 0.03 -6.68
N PRO A 214 7.65 1.37 -6.78
CA PRO A 214 6.34 1.99 -6.89
C PRO A 214 5.70 1.68 -8.23
N THR A 215 4.55 1.00 -8.18
CA THR A 215 3.75 0.68 -9.37
C THR A 215 2.27 0.68 -9.02
N ALA A 216 1.45 1.04 -10.02
CA ALA A 216 -0.01 0.93 -9.96
C ALA A 216 -0.50 -0.37 -10.62
N ASP A 217 0.41 -1.15 -11.20
CA ASP A 217 0.08 -2.38 -11.92
C ASP A 217 -0.29 -3.51 -10.94
N ARG A 218 -1.24 -4.34 -11.36
CA ARG A 218 -1.68 -5.57 -10.69
C ARG A 218 -1.62 -6.78 -11.62
N GLY A 219 -0.96 -6.62 -12.77
CA GLY A 219 -0.75 -7.65 -13.76
C GLY A 219 0.33 -8.64 -13.35
N HIS A 220 0.71 -9.49 -14.30
CA HIS A 220 1.66 -10.55 -14.03
C HIS A 220 3.12 -10.06 -14.00
N LEU A 221 3.42 -8.93 -14.64
CA LEU A 221 4.79 -8.41 -14.79
C LEU A 221 5.14 -7.31 -13.77
N ALA A 222 4.16 -6.78 -13.04
CA ALA A 222 4.38 -5.87 -11.95
C ALA A 222 3.19 -5.93 -10.98
N ILE A 223 3.48 -5.86 -9.69
CA ILE A 223 2.46 -5.88 -8.62
C ILE A 223 2.68 -4.67 -7.70
N ASP A 224 1.59 -3.93 -7.44
CA ASP A 224 1.61 -2.80 -6.53
C ASP A 224 2.09 -3.18 -5.12
N GLU A 225 2.78 -2.25 -4.48
CA GLU A 225 3.49 -2.47 -3.22
C GLU A 225 2.56 -2.96 -2.10
N VAL A 226 1.31 -2.48 -2.08
CA VAL A 226 0.31 -2.86 -1.06
C VAL A 226 -0.11 -4.31 -1.27
N TYR A 227 -0.48 -4.69 -2.49
CA TYR A 227 -0.89 -6.07 -2.77
C TYR A 227 0.28 -7.05 -2.59
N PHE A 228 1.49 -6.69 -3.03
CA PHE A 228 2.68 -7.52 -2.82
C PHE A 228 2.93 -7.76 -1.32
N LEU A 229 2.91 -6.68 -0.51
CA LEU A 229 3.08 -6.78 0.94
C LEU A 229 2.00 -7.65 1.60
N GLN A 230 0.73 -7.47 1.26
CA GLN A 230 -0.37 -8.28 1.78
C GLN A 230 -0.17 -9.77 1.48
N ARG A 231 0.21 -10.12 0.24
CA ARG A 231 0.45 -11.51 -0.17
C ARG A 231 1.67 -12.10 0.52
N MET A 232 2.73 -11.33 0.69
CA MET A 232 3.94 -11.73 1.41
C MET A 232 3.65 -11.98 2.91
N LEU A 233 2.88 -11.09 3.55
CA LEU A 233 2.45 -11.24 4.94
C LEU A 233 1.54 -12.45 5.14
N ALA A 234 0.58 -12.67 4.24
CA ALA A 234 -0.28 -13.85 4.25
C ALA A 234 0.49 -15.16 4.08
N ALA A 235 1.66 -15.11 3.43
CA ALA A 235 2.58 -16.24 3.32
C ALA A 235 3.48 -16.44 4.57
N GLY A 236 3.28 -15.66 5.63
CA GLY A 236 3.99 -15.82 6.91
C GLY A 236 5.33 -15.10 7.00
N ALA A 237 5.60 -14.09 6.18
CA ALA A 237 6.90 -13.40 6.16
C ALA A 237 7.19 -12.52 7.39
N ALA A 238 6.17 -12.12 8.15
CA ALA A 238 6.27 -11.08 9.19
C ALA A 238 7.40 -11.26 10.23
N PRO A 239 7.75 -12.49 10.68
CA PRO A 239 8.86 -12.70 11.63
C PRO A 239 10.25 -12.56 11.01
N PHE A 240 10.37 -12.53 9.69
CA PHE A 240 11.65 -12.65 8.97
C PHE A 240 12.21 -11.31 8.50
N PHE A 241 11.62 -10.18 8.88
CA PHE A 241 12.16 -8.85 8.66
C PHE A 241 11.81 -7.93 9.82
N ASP A 242 12.64 -6.93 10.07
CA ASP A 242 12.44 -5.92 11.11
C ASP A 242 11.85 -4.63 10.53
N VAL A 243 12.33 -4.23 9.34
CA VAL A 243 12.05 -2.95 8.71
C VAL A 243 11.37 -3.16 7.36
N VAL A 244 10.33 -2.38 7.10
CA VAL A 244 9.68 -2.31 5.78
C VAL A 244 10.36 -1.23 4.95
N ALA A 245 11.07 -1.62 3.89
CA ALA A 245 11.69 -0.70 2.95
C ALA A 245 10.68 -0.27 1.88
N VAL A 246 10.56 1.04 1.67
CA VAL A 246 9.68 1.66 0.65
C VAL A 246 10.46 2.66 -0.18
N GLN A 247 9.92 2.97 -1.37
CA GLN A 247 10.54 3.90 -2.30
C GLN A 247 9.59 5.03 -2.73
N PRO A 248 9.14 5.91 -1.82
CA PRO A 248 8.10 6.88 -2.12
C PRO A 248 8.63 8.00 -3.01
N PHE A 249 8.69 7.77 -4.33
CA PHE A 249 9.01 8.81 -5.30
C PHE A 249 7.84 9.79 -5.45
N GLY A 250 8.17 11.03 -5.77
CA GLY A 250 7.19 12.09 -5.94
C GLY A 250 6.36 12.03 -7.22
N PHE A 251 6.90 11.42 -8.29
CA PHE A 251 6.25 11.33 -9.60
C PHE A 251 5.73 12.66 -10.16
N GLY A 252 6.45 13.75 -9.90
CA GLY A 252 6.07 15.11 -10.32
C GLY A 252 5.13 15.86 -9.35
N PHE A 253 4.52 15.17 -8.38
CA PHE A 253 3.60 15.78 -7.43
C PHE A 253 4.32 16.35 -6.20
N SER A 254 3.79 17.44 -5.63
CA SER A 254 4.31 18.01 -4.38
C SER A 254 4.26 16.99 -3.22
N PRO A 255 5.26 17.00 -2.30
CA PRO A 255 5.26 16.11 -1.13
C PRO A 255 4.10 16.34 -0.18
N THR A 256 3.39 17.49 -0.25
CA THR A 256 2.22 17.77 0.59
C THR A 256 0.92 17.21 0.00
N GLN A 257 0.95 16.67 -1.23
CA GLN A 257 -0.20 15.97 -1.78
C GLN A 257 -0.58 14.79 -0.87
N SER A 258 -1.81 14.80 -0.38
CA SER A 258 -2.31 13.82 0.59
C SER A 258 -3.07 12.67 -0.06
N ARG A 259 -3.27 12.69 -1.38
CA ARG A 259 -3.98 11.64 -2.12
C ARG A 259 -3.31 10.28 -1.92
N GLN A 260 -4.01 9.39 -1.22
CA GLN A 260 -3.60 8.02 -0.93
C GLN A 260 -4.44 7.07 -1.79
N ASP A 261 -3.98 6.84 -3.02
CA ASP A 261 -4.67 6.04 -4.03
C ASP A 261 -3.67 5.12 -4.71
N VAL A 262 -4.00 3.82 -4.82
CA VAL A 262 -3.11 2.80 -5.42
C VAL A 262 -2.83 3.11 -6.90
N ALA A 263 -3.76 3.78 -7.60
CA ALA A 263 -3.53 4.18 -8.99
C ALA A 263 -2.65 5.44 -9.14
N THR A 264 -2.46 6.20 -8.06
CA THR A 264 -1.66 7.43 -8.09
C THR A 264 -0.26 7.16 -7.56
N LEU A 265 0.74 7.33 -8.43
CA LEU A 265 2.15 7.31 -8.04
C LEU A 265 2.50 8.67 -7.42
N ASN A 266 2.84 8.69 -6.13
CA ASN A 266 3.23 9.90 -5.39
C ASN A 266 3.89 9.55 -4.03
N PHE A 267 4.39 10.57 -3.33
CA PHE A 267 5.03 10.43 -2.02
C PHE A 267 4.11 9.86 -0.92
N ALA A 268 2.80 10.15 -0.97
CA ALA A 268 1.83 9.73 0.03
C ALA A 268 1.54 8.22 0.03
N ARG A 269 2.02 7.47 -0.97
CA ARG A 269 1.93 6.00 -1.00
C ARG A 269 2.59 5.32 0.18
N ALA A 270 3.60 5.95 0.81
CA ALA A 270 4.16 5.47 2.06
C ALA A 270 3.07 5.23 3.14
N ALA A 271 2.03 6.08 3.16
CA ALA A 271 0.90 5.93 4.08
C ALA A 271 -0.02 4.74 3.74
N LEU A 272 -0.09 4.30 2.48
CA LEU A 272 -0.82 3.08 2.08
C LEU A 272 -0.13 1.82 2.60
N ILE A 273 1.20 1.77 2.48
CA ILE A 273 2.01 0.69 3.06
C ILE A 273 1.88 0.69 4.57
N ARG A 274 1.94 1.87 5.18
CA ARG A 274 1.73 2.01 6.61
C ARG A 274 0.37 1.50 7.07
N ARG A 275 -0.70 1.83 6.33
CA ARG A 275 -2.05 1.34 6.60
C ARG A 275 -2.10 -0.18 6.60
N THR A 276 -1.49 -0.78 5.59
CA THR A 276 -1.42 -2.24 5.43
C THR A 276 -0.77 -2.91 6.64
N LEU A 277 0.30 -2.32 7.18
CA LEU A 277 0.93 -2.82 8.41
C LEU A 277 0.03 -2.67 9.63
N VAL A 278 -0.61 -1.52 9.81
CA VAL A 278 -1.53 -1.29 10.94
C VAL A 278 -2.69 -2.29 10.89
N ASP A 279 -3.28 -2.50 9.72
CA ASP A 279 -4.41 -3.42 9.53
C ASP A 279 -3.98 -4.89 9.71
N ALA A 280 -2.73 -5.23 9.41
CA ALA A 280 -2.14 -6.54 9.66
C ALA A 280 -1.65 -6.75 11.10
N GLY A 281 -1.81 -5.77 12.00
CA GLY A 281 -1.32 -5.84 13.39
C GLY A 281 0.19 -5.66 13.55
N LEU A 282 0.88 -5.17 12.51
CA LEU A 282 2.34 -4.95 12.44
C LEU A 282 2.70 -3.46 12.48
N GLY A 283 1.83 -2.63 13.08
CA GLY A 283 2.02 -1.19 13.17
C GLY A 283 3.20 -0.76 14.06
N ASP A 284 3.82 -1.68 14.80
CA ASP A 284 5.05 -1.45 15.55
C ASP A 284 6.33 -1.59 14.71
N LYS A 285 6.25 -2.17 13.51
CA LYS A 285 7.41 -2.24 12.61
C LYS A 285 7.72 -0.87 12.01
N PRO A 286 9.00 -0.42 12.06
CA PRO A 286 9.42 0.80 11.40
C PRO A 286 9.39 0.67 9.87
N ILE A 287 9.17 1.80 9.19
CA ILE A 287 9.28 1.93 7.75
C ILE A 287 10.49 2.80 7.43
N TRP A 288 11.30 2.39 6.45
CA TRP A 288 12.37 3.20 5.88
C TRP A 288 12.04 3.57 4.44
N ALA A 289 12.05 4.86 4.13
CA ALA A 289 12.03 5.32 2.75
C ALA A 289 13.46 5.22 2.20
N VAL A 290 13.91 4.03 1.82
CA VAL A 290 15.30 3.78 1.44
C VAL A 290 15.71 4.55 0.17
N ARG A 291 14.74 4.88 -0.68
CA ARG A 291 14.89 5.76 -1.85
C ARG A 291 13.67 6.68 -1.97
N TYR A 292 13.84 7.97 -1.71
CA TYR A 292 12.83 8.99 -2.04
C TYR A 292 13.44 10.05 -2.96
N GLY A 293 12.60 10.72 -3.75
CA GLY A 293 13.08 11.80 -4.60
C GLY A 293 12.11 12.25 -5.69
N TRP A 294 12.52 13.32 -6.37
CA TRP A 294 11.87 13.92 -7.54
C TRP A 294 12.88 14.04 -8.66
N ASN A 295 12.44 13.82 -9.89
CA ASN A 295 13.34 13.78 -11.03
C ASN A 295 13.28 15.10 -11.82
N ARG A 296 14.45 15.66 -12.17
CA ARG A 296 14.57 16.90 -12.96
C ARG A 296 14.90 16.68 -14.44
N MET A 297 14.99 15.43 -14.89
CA MET A 297 15.23 15.11 -16.31
C MET A 297 13.93 15.19 -17.10
N PHE A 298 14.03 15.79 -18.28
CA PHE A 298 12.94 15.85 -19.23
C PHE A 298 12.43 14.46 -19.62
N ASN A 299 11.12 14.30 -19.76
CA ASN A 299 10.45 13.04 -20.10
C ASN A 299 10.84 11.85 -19.21
N SER A 300 11.16 12.10 -17.94
CA SER A 300 11.47 11.04 -17.00
C SER A 300 10.26 10.14 -16.71
N PRO A 301 10.41 8.80 -16.64
CA PRO A 301 9.35 7.90 -16.21
C PRO A 301 8.92 8.14 -14.76
N TRP A 302 9.72 8.87 -13.97
CA TRP A 302 9.41 9.28 -12.60
C TRP A 302 8.79 10.69 -12.53
N GLY A 303 8.21 11.18 -13.62
CA GLY A 303 7.72 12.55 -13.74
C GLY A 303 8.86 13.58 -13.75
N THR A 304 8.59 14.80 -14.21
CA THR A 304 9.60 15.86 -14.31
C THR A 304 9.21 17.04 -13.45
N VAL A 305 10.16 17.58 -12.68
CA VAL A 305 10.03 18.86 -11.97
C VAL A 305 11.19 19.79 -12.31
N THR A 306 11.05 21.08 -12.05
CA THR A 306 12.16 22.02 -12.18
C THR A 306 13.23 21.75 -11.10
N PRO A 307 14.49 22.14 -11.30
CA PRO A 307 15.53 22.01 -10.26
C PRO A 307 15.17 22.71 -8.94
N THR A 308 14.49 23.87 -9.02
CA THR A 308 13.99 24.60 -7.84
C THR A 308 12.91 23.80 -7.13
N ALA A 309 11.90 23.30 -7.85
CA ALA A 309 10.85 22.48 -7.27
C ALA A 309 11.40 21.16 -6.70
N GLN A 310 12.43 20.56 -7.32
CA GLN A 310 13.10 19.38 -6.77
C GLN A 310 13.69 19.65 -5.38
N ALA A 311 14.39 20.79 -5.21
CA ALA A 311 14.97 21.18 -3.94
C ALA A 311 13.90 21.45 -2.87
N GLU A 312 12.85 22.21 -3.23
CA GLU A 312 11.72 22.52 -2.35
C GLU A 312 10.97 21.24 -1.94
N TYR A 313 10.71 20.34 -2.88
CA TYR A 313 9.99 19.10 -2.63
C TYR A 313 10.78 18.10 -1.81
N ALA A 314 12.10 18.01 -2.01
CA ALA A 314 12.97 17.18 -1.19
C ALA A 314 12.91 17.60 0.29
N VAL A 315 13.03 18.90 0.56
CA VAL A 315 12.92 19.47 1.92
C VAL A 315 11.52 19.30 2.50
N GLY A 316 10.47 19.62 1.72
CA GLY A 316 9.08 19.47 2.16
C GLY A 316 8.70 18.02 2.48
N ALA A 317 9.32 17.04 1.81
CA ALA A 317 9.14 15.62 2.10
C ALA A 317 9.74 15.23 3.45
N LEU A 318 10.96 15.69 3.75
CA LEU A 318 11.63 15.48 5.02
C LEU A 318 10.84 16.14 6.17
N ASP A 319 10.40 17.39 5.99
CA ASP A 319 9.59 18.09 6.98
C ASP A 319 8.26 17.37 7.26
N ARG A 320 7.55 16.96 6.20
CA ARG A 320 6.29 16.23 6.33
C ARG A 320 6.50 14.92 7.09
N ALA A 321 7.46 14.10 6.65
CA ALA A 321 7.71 12.82 7.28
C ALA A 321 8.16 12.96 8.74
N TRP A 322 9.06 13.92 9.03
CA TRP A 322 9.55 14.17 10.38
C TRP A 322 8.43 14.57 11.34
N ARG A 323 7.49 15.41 10.88
CA ARG A 323 6.39 15.95 11.70
C ARG A 323 5.17 15.03 11.78
N GLU A 324 4.79 14.40 10.68
CA GLU A 324 3.51 13.69 10.55
C GLU A 324 3.65 12.16 10.66
N TRP A 325 4.82 11.61 10.33
CA TRP A 325 5.03 10.17 10.14
C TRP A 325 6.11 9.61 11.08
N PRO A 326 5.85 9.55 12.40
CA PRO A 326 6.81 8.97 13.37
C PRO A 326 7.21 7.51 13.10
N TRP A 327 6.38 6.79 12.34
CA TRP A 327 6.61 5.41 11.91
C TRP A 327 7.58 5.30 10.74
N LEU A 328 7.85 6.39 10.02
CA LEU A 328 8.93 6.49 9.05
C LEU A 328 10.18 6.91 9.80
N THR A 329 11.10 5.98 10.06
CA THR A 329 12.25 6.22 10.95
C THR A 329 13.52 6.60 10.21
N ALA A 330 13.59 6.37 8.89
CA ALA A 330 14.69 6.81 8.04
C ALA A 330 14.24 7.13 6.61
N MET A 331 14.95 8.04 5.96
CA MET A 331 14.74 8.52 4.60
C MET A 331 16.07 8.68 3.85
N GLY A 332 16.26 7.90 2.79
CA GLY A 332 17.43 7.90 1.93
C GLY A 332 17.16 8.60 0.61
N TRP A 333 17.96 9.61 0.28
CA TRP A 333 17.89 10.20 -1.06
C TRP A 333 18.22 9.13 -2.12
N VAL A 334 17.41 9.11 -3.17
CA VAL A 334 17.34 8.04 -4.17
C VAL A 334 18.66 7.64 -4.82
N ILE A 335 19.58 8.58 -5.06
CA ILE A 335 20.92 8.32 -5.59
C ILE A 335 21.83 9.57 -5.46
N ASP A 336 23.08 9.37 -5.06
CA ASP A 336 24.11 10.41 -5.05
C ASP A 336 24.58 10.76 -6.47
N GLN A 337 25.31 9.84 -7.10
CA GLN A 337 25.80 9.98 -8.47
C GLN A 337 25.57 8.66 -9.24
N PRO A 338 24.87 8.69 -10.39
CA PRO A 338 24.64 7.50 -11.20
C PRO A 338 25.90 7.05 -11.96
N THR A 339 25.97 5.76 -12.30
CA THR A 339 26.97 5.19 -13.22
C THR A 339 26.53 5.22 -14.67
N GLU A 340 25.24 5.46 -14.93
CA GLU A 340 24.68 5.59 -16.27
C GLU A 340 25.24 6.81 -17.01
N ALA A 341 25.14 6.80 -18.34
CA ALA A 341 25.58 7.93 -19.17
C ALA A 341 24.85 9.24 -18.80
N PRO A 342 25.55 10.40 -18.80
CA PRO A 342 24.91 11.70 -18.63
C PRO A 342 23.71 11.87 -19.57
N GLY A 343 22.61 12.39 -19.04
CA GLY A 343 21.35 12.53 -19.79
C GLY A 343 20.39 11.35 -19.66
N MET A 344 20.82 10.23 -19.05
CA MET A 344 19.89 9.18 -18.66
C MET A 344 18.99 9.63 -17.51
N PRO A 345 17.72 9.16 -17.44
CA PRO A 345 16.78 9.56 -16.41
C PRO A 345 17.29 9.51 -14.95
N ALA A 346 18.20 8.58 -14.61
CA ALA A 346 18.81 8.49 -13.28
C ALA A 346 19.55 9.76 -12.85
N TRP A 347 20.19 10.47 -13.79
CA TRP A 347 20.87 11.75 -13.53
C TRP A 347 19.93 12.86 -13.06
N GLY A 348 18.62 12.71 -13.31
CA GLY A 348 17.62 13.63 -12.80
C GLY A 348 17.44 13.61 -11.30
N PHE A 349 17.94 12.59 -10.64
CA PHE A 349 17.94 12.48 -9.20
C PHE A 349 19.28 12.84 -8.55
N ALA A 350 20.36 12.92 -9.32
CA ALA A 350 21.71 13.07 -8.80
C ALA A 350 21.86 14.31 -7.92
N LEU A 351 22.63 14.16 -6.84
CA LEU A 351 23.03 15.25 -5.95
C LEU A 351 24.11 16.14 -6.57
N THR A 352 24.74 15.68 -7.65
CA THR A 352 25.72 16.43 -8.44
C THR A 352 25.31 16.54 -9.91
N THR A 353 25.90 17.50 -10.61
CA THR A 353 25.92 17.54 -12.07
C THR A 353 26.91 16.49 -12.60
N PRO A 354 26.85 16.14 -13.90
CA PRO A 354 27.87 15.29 -14.52
C PRO A 354 29.30 15.81 -14.39
N THR A 355 29.47 17.13 -14.25
CA THR A 355 30.78 17.79 -14.01
C THR A 355 31.23 17.75 -12.55
N GLY A 356 30.42 17.18 -11.64
CA GLY A 356 30.72 17.06 -10.21
C GLY A 356 30.30 18.26 -9.37
N ALA A 357 29.69 19.30 -9.96
CA ALA A 357 29.19 20.44 -9.18
C ALA A 357 27.95 20.05 -8.37
N PRO A 358 27.77 20.56 -7.14
CA PRO A 358 26.56 20.32 -6.36
C PRO A 358 25.29 20.80 -7.07
N ALA A 359 24.26 19.94 -7.11
CA ALA A 359 22.94 20.34 -7.60
C ALA A 359 22.16 21.13 -6.52
N PRO A 360 21.15 21.96 -6.90
CA PRO A 360 20.37 22.73 -5.92
C PRO A 360 19.76 21.89 -4.79
N VAL A 361 19.32 20.66 -5.12
CA VAL A 361 18.77 19.72 -4.15
C VAL A 361 19.79 19.28 -3.09
N PHE A 362 21.07 19.11 -3.44
CA PHE A 362 22.10 18.76 -2.46
C PHE A 362 22.29 19.87 -1.43
N THR A 363 22.35 21.11 -1.89
CA THR A 363 22.45 22.28 -1.00
C THR A 363 21.25 22.38 -0.08
N ALA A 364 20.03 22.20 -0.60
CA ALA A 364 18.81 22.25 0.19
C ALA A 364 18.74 21.12 1.25
N LEU A 365 19.12 19.90 0.88
CA LEU A 365 19.21 18.77 1.81
C LEU A 365 20.27 19.02 2.89
N ALA A 366 21.43 19.56 2.53
CA ALA A 366 22.49 19.89 3.48
C ALA A 366 22.06 20.99 4.47
N GLN A 367 21.34 22.00 3.99
CA GLN A 367 20.77 23.05 4.84
C GLN A 367 19.73 22.50 5.80
N TRP A 368 18.80 21.67 5.33
CA TRP A 368 17.81 21.04 6.19
C TRP A 368 18.49 20.20 7.28
N GLN A 369 19.46 19.35 6.93
CA GLN A 369 20.14 18.46 7.90
C GLN A 369 20.92 19.21 8.99
N ARG A 370 21.35 20.45 8.74
CA ARG A 370 22.03 21.30 9.74
C ARG A 370 21.07 22.09 10.62
N ALA A 371 19.81 22.25 10.21
CA ALA A 371 18.81 22.97 10.97
C ALA A 371 18.26 22.09 12.11
N PRO A 372 17.96 22.66 13.28
CA PRO A 372 17.28 21.92 14.34
C PRO A 372 15.82 21.65 13.97
N HIS A 373 15.38 20.41 14.13
CA HIS A 373 13.99 19.99 13.82
C HIS A 373 13.25 19.54 15.07
N LEU A 374 12.19 20.26 15.44
CA LEU A 374 11.29 19.83 16.50
C LEU A 374 10.25 18.86 15.93
N ARG A 375 10.16 17.66 16.53
CA ARG A 375 9.02 16.77 16.29
C ARG A 375 7.80 17.35 16.99
N ALA A 376 6.77 17.70 16.22
CA ALA A 376 5.54 18.21 16.81
C ALA A 376 4.89 17.12 17.69
N PRO A 377 4.34 17.47 18.88
CA PRO A 377 3.60 16.51 19.68
C PRO A 377 2.41 15.96 18.88
N HIS A 378 2.25 14.63 18.92
CA HIS A 378 1.16 13.93 18.25
C HIS A 378 -0.17 14.39 18.82
N SER A 379 -0.81 15.34 18.15
CA SER A 379 -2.18 15.73 18.46
C SER A 379 -3.09 14.88 17.59
N PRO A 380 -3.91 13.96 18.15
CA PRO A 380 -4.98 13.35 17.37
C PRO A 380 -5.82 14.49 16.83
N SER A 381 -6.03 14.53 15.52
CA SER A 381 -6.70 15.64 14.88
C SER A 381 -8.19 15.64 15.23
N ILE A 382 -8.55 16.32 16.32
CA ILE A 382 -9.92 16.51 16.79
C ILE A 382 -10.75 17.40 15.82
N ALA A 383 -10.08 18.09 14.89
CA ALA A 383 -10.67 19.01 13.90
C ALA A 383 -11.69 18.39 12.93
N PHE A 384 -11.91 17.07 12.97
CA PHE A 384 -12.77 16.35 12.02
C PHE A 384 -14.17 16.02 12.56
N LEU A 385 -14.47 16.22 13.84
CA LEU A 385 -15.79 15.87 14.41
C LEU A 385 -16.99 16.61 13.79
N PRO A 386 -16.93 17.91 13.41
CA PRO A 386 -18.11 18.63 12.94
C PRO A 386 -18.78 18.08 11.66
N PRO A 387 -18.06 17.80 10.56
CA PRO A 387 -18.69 17.25 9.35
C PRO A 387 -19.24 15.84 9.57
N TRP A 388 -18.58 15.02 10.40
CA TRP A 388 -19.09 13.71 10.80
C TRP A 388 -20.41 13.83 11.57
N GLY A 389 -20.44 14.70 12.60
CA GLY A 389 -21.64 14.95 13.39
C GLY A 389 -22.81 15.47 12.54
N ALA A 390 -22.54 16.39 11.61
CA ALA A 390 -23.55 16.92 10.69
C ALA A 390 -24.14 15.82 9.79
N LEU A 391 -23.30 14.99 9.15
CA LEU A 391 -23.79 13.92 8.28
C LEU A 391 -24.58 12.86 9.06
N ILE A 392 -24.13 12.49 10.27
CA ILE A 392 -24.88 11.57 11.15
C ILE A 392 -26.25 12.15 11.51
N LEU A 393 -26.32 13.42 11.91
CA LEU A 393 -27.59 14.09 12.23
C LEU A 393 -28.54 14.12 11.02
N ILE A 394 -28.01 14.43 9.83
CA ILE A 394 -28.78 14.42 8.58
C ILE A 394 -29.29 13.00 8.28
N SER A 395 -28.45 11.96 8.44
CA SER A 395 -28.87 10.56 8.29
C SER A 395 -30.03 10.20 9.23
N LEU A 396 -29.93 10.59 10.50
CA LEU A 396 -30.99 10.35 11.49
C LEU A 396 -32.29 11.08 11.11
N LEU A 397 -32.20 12.33 10.65
CA LEU A 397 -33.35 13.12 10.22
C LEU A 397 -34.02 12.50 8.98
N ILE A 398 -33.23 12.05 8.00
CA ILE A 398 -33.74 11.34 6.81
C ILE A 398 -34.47 10.07 7.23
N GLY A 399 -33.86 9.26 8.10
CA GLY A 399 -34.46 8.03 8.61
C GLY A 399 -35.79 8.29 9.32
N TRP A 400 -35.83 9.28 10.22
CA TRP A 400 -37.04 9.69 10.92
C TRP A 400 -38.15 10.15 9.95
N ARG A 401 -37.80 10.99 8.97
CA ARG A 401 -38.76 11.47 7.94
C ARG A 401 -39.21 10.34 7.02
N ALA A 402 -38.35 9.37 6.72
CA ALA A 402 -38.69 8.21 5.91
C ALA A 402 -39.67 7.29 6.64
N VAL A 403 -39.46 7.03 7.93
CA VAL A 403 -40.43 6.29 8.76
C VAL A 403 -41.77 7.02 8.80
N ALA A 404 -41.77 8.34 9.02
CA ALA A 404 -42.99 9.13 9.02
C ALA A 404 -43.73 9.08 7.67
N ALA A 405 -43.01 9.15 6.55
CA ALA A 405 -43.60 9.05 5.21
C ALA A 405 -44.11 7.63 4.90
N ALA A 406 -43.38 6.59 5.33
CA ALA A 406 -43.78 5.21 5.16
C ALA A 406 -45.06 4.88 5.94
N ARG A 407 -45.26 5.46 7.13
CA ARG A 407 -46.50 5.29 7.92
C ARG A 407 -47.75 5.86 7.24
N LEU A 408 -47.60 6.75 6.24
CA LEU A 408 -48.73 7.30 5.47
C LEU A 408 -49.16 6.40 4.31
N ILE A 409 -48.45 5.29 4.06
CA ILE A 409 -48.75 4.37 2.96
C ILE A 409 -49.58 3.22 3.51
N ASP A 410 -50.71 2.94 2.84
CA ASP A 410 -51.50 1.74 3.07
C ASP A 410 -50.77 0.51 2.50
N TRP A 411 -49.77 0.04 3.26
CA TRP A 411 -48.98 -1.14 2.92
C TRP A 411 -49.85 -2.40 2.85
N ALA A 412 -50.86 -2.50 3.71
CA ALA A 412 -51.79 -3.62 3.76
C ALA A 412 -52.59 -3.74 2.47
N GLY A 413 -53.24 -2.65 2.04
CA GLY A 413 -53.99 -2.62 0.80
C GLY A 413 -53.11 -2.72 -0.44
N TRP A 414 -51.86 -2.24 -0.39
CA TRP A 414 -50.88 -2.46 -1.46
C TRP A 414 -50.51 -3.95 -1.60
N LEU A 415 -50.13 -4.60 -0.50
CA LEU A 415 -49.82 -6.03 -0.48
C LEU A 415 -51.02 -6.88 -0.91
N ALA A 416 -52.23 -6.55 -0.43
CA ALA A 416 -53.45 -7.24 -0.80
C ALA A 416 -53.81 -7.07 -2.29
N ARG A 417 -53.53 -5.90 -2.88
CA ARG A 417 -53.69 -5.68 -4.32
C ARG A 417 -52.67 -6.49 -5.12
N TYR A 418 -51.41 -6.47 -4.72
CA TYR A 418 -50.35 -7.23 -5.39
C TYR A 418 -50.63 -8.75 -5.35
N ARG A 419 -51.01 -9.30 -4.19
CA ARG A 419 -51.34 -10.73 -4.03
C ARG A 419 -52.53 -11.18 -4.89
N ARG A 420 -53.45 -10.27 -5.23
CA ARG A 420 -54.61 -10.54 -6.11
C ARG A 420 -54.31 -10.44 -7.61
N MET A 421 -53.11 -9.98 -7.98
CA MET A 421 -52.72 -9.92 -9.39
C MET A 421 -52.56 -11.33 -9.98
N PRO A 422 -52.79 -11.50 -11.30
CA PRO A 422 -52.55 -12.77 -11.98
C PRO A 422 -51.07 -13.17 -11.92
N GLY A 423 -50.80 -14.48 -11.87
CA GLY A 423 -49.46 -15.02 -11.66
C GLY A 423 -48.41 -14.58 -12.69
N TRP A 424 -48.82 -14.27 -13.93
CA TRP A 424 -47.89 -13.75 -14.93
C TRP A 424 -47.30 -12.38 -14.54
N LEU A 425 -48.07 -11.51 -13.86
CA LEU A 425 -47.55 -10.23 -13.36
C LEU A 425 -46.56 -10.44 -12.21
N HIS A 426 -46.74 -11.46 -11.38
CA HIS A 426 -45.75 -11.83 -10.36
C HIS A 426 -44.47 -12.31 -11.01
N ALA A 427 -44.57 -13.20 -12.00
CA ALA A 427 -43.42 -13.70 -12.76
C ALA A 427 -42.67 -12.56 -13.46
N THR A 428 -43.40 -11.64 -14.11
CA THR A 428 -42.80 -10.46 -14.74
C THR A 428 -42.11 -9.57 -13.70
N ALA A 429 -42.72 -9.29 -12.54
CA ALA A 429 -42.10 -8.46 -11.51
C ALA A 429 -40.77 -9.05 -11.00
N TRP A 430 -40.75 -10.35 -10.70
CA TRP A 430 -39.52 -11.05 -10.30
C TRP A 430 -38.48 -11.09 -11.42
N LEU A 431 -38.88 -11.40 -12.65
CA LEU A 431 -37.96 -11.44 -13.80
C LEU A 431 -37.35 -10.07 -14.07
N THR A 432 -38.16 -9.02 -14.07
CA THR A 432 -37.71 -7.64 -14.22
C THR A 432 -36.72 -7.26 -13.11
N LEU A 433 -37.02 -7.59 -11.85
CA LEU A 433 -36.11 -7.33 -10.74
C LEU A 433 -34.77 -8.08 -10.92
N ILE A 434 -34.80 -9.35 -11.31
CA ILE A 434 -33.60 -10.16 -11.57
C ILE A 434 -32.75 -9.53 -12.68
N VAL A 435 -33.37 -9.16 -13.80
CA VAL A 435 -32.67 -8.56 -14.95
C VAL A 435 -32.07 -7.20 -14.58
N ILE A 436 -32.84 -6.32 -13.93
CA ILE A 436 -32.34 -5.01 -13.50
C ILE A 436 -31.22 -5.20 -12.49
N TYR A 437 -31.38 -6.06 -11.49
CA TYR A 437 -30.34 -6.33 -10.49
C TYR A 437 -29.07 -6.87 -11.14
N TYR A 438 -29.19 -7.82 -12.08
CA TYR A 438 -28.06 -8.38 -12.83
C TYR A 438 -27.30 -7.29 -13.60
N LEU A 439 -28.01 -6.38 -14.27
CA LEU A 439 -27.40 -5.30 -15.05
C LEU A 439 -26.97 -4.09 -14.20
N ALA A 440 -27.51 -3.93 -12.99
CA ALA A 440 -27.24 -2.77 -12.15
C ALA A 440 -25.78 -2.75 -11.68
N THR A 441 -25.08 -1.68 -12.05
CA THR A 441 -23.73 -1.34 -11.56
C THR A 441 -23.74 -0.11 -10.67
N PHE A 442 -24.82 0.67 -10.71
CA PHE A 442 -24.97 1.91 -9.95
C PHE A 442 -25.48 1.61 -8.52
N PRO A 443 -24.74 1.96 -7.44
CA PRO A 443 -25.10 1.62 -6.06
C PRO A 443 -26.53 2.00 -5.64
N PRO A 444 -27.06 3.19 -5.98
CA PRO A 444 -28.45 3.52 -5.69
C PRO A 444 -29.48 2.63 -6.42
N LEU A 445 -29.20 2.18 -7.64
CA LEU A 445 -30.10 1.26 -8.33
C LEU A 445 -30.09 -0.12 -7.66
N ILE A 446 -28.91 -0.58 -7.23
CA ILE A 446 -28.75 -1.83 -6.47
C ILE A 446 -29.54 -1.76 -5.15
N GLY A 447 -29.44 -0.64 -4.43
CA GLY A 447 -30.21 -0.42 -3.20
C GLY A 447 -31.72 -0.40 -3.41
N LEU A 448 -32.21 0.20 -4.51
CA LEU A 448 -33.63 0.12 -4.89
C LEU A 448 -34.07 -1.31 -5.21
N CYS A 449 -33.22 -2.10 -5.87
CA CYS A 449 -33.49 -3.51 -6.11
C CYS A 449 -33.63 -4.27 -4.79
N TRP A 450 -32.77 -4.01 -3.79
CA TRP A 450 -32.89 -4.64 -2.48
C TRP A 450 -34.18 -4.27 -1.75
N LEU A 451 -34.60 -3.00 -1.83
CA LEU A 451 -35.89 -2.57 -1.29
C LEU A 451 -37.07 -3.24 -2.00
N ALA A 452 -36.99 -3.38 -3.33
CA ALA A 452 -37.99 -4.11 -4.11
C ALA A 452 -38.02 -5.60 -3.73
N THR A 453 -36.87 -6.25 -3.57
CA THR A 453 -36.77 -7.64 -3.08
C THR A 453 -37.46 -7.80 -1.73
N LEU A 454 -37.23 -6.87 -0.80
CA LEU A 454 -37.88 -6.89 0.52
C LEU A 454 -39.41 -6.80 0.40
N LEU A 455 -39.93 -5.90 -0.43
CA LEU A 455 -41.38 -5.78 -0.66
C LEU A 455 -41.98 -7.03 -1.33
N LEU A 456 -41.27 -7.61 -2.31
CA LEU A 456 -41.72 -8.84 -2.97
C LEU A 456 -41.65 -10.06 -2.05
N CYS A 457 -40.64 -10.16 -1.19
CA CYS A 457 -40.54 -11.21 -0.17
C CYS A 457 -41.65 -11.10 0.89
N LEU A 458 -42.02 -9.87 1.29
CA LEU A 458 -43.19 -9.64 2.13
C LEU A 458 -44.51 -10.06 1.45
N ALA A 459 -44.61 -9.85 0.13
CA ALA A 459 -45.78 -10.24 -0.63
C ALA A 459 -45.87 -11.75 -0.88
N GLN A 460 -44.74 -12.40 -1.21
CA GLN A 460 -44.60 -13.81 -1.59
C GLN A 460 -43.41 -14.47 -0.84
N PRO A 461 -43.53 -14.75 0.46
CA PRO A 461 -42.41 -15.23 1.29
C PRO A 461 -41.87 -16.59 0.86
N GLN A 462 -42.74 -17.49 0.37
CA GLN A 462 -42.33 -18.79 -0.15
C GLN A 462 -41.46 -18.65 -1.41
N VAL A 463 -41.82 -17.77 -2.34
CA VAL A 463 -41.04 -17.51 -3.55
C VAL A 463 -39.68 -16.92 -3.18
N GLY A 464 -39.65 -15.96 -2.26
CA GLY A 464 -38.41 -15.39 -1.74
C GLY A 464 -37.50 -16.45 -1.09
N LEU A 465 -38.07 -17.37 -0.31
CA LEU A 465 -37.33 -18.48 0.31
C LEU A 465 -36.74 -19.44 -0.74
N TRP A 466 -37.53 -19.86 -1.73
CA TRP A 466 -37.05 -20.73 -2.81
C TRP A 466 -35.94 -20.06 -3.63
N LEU A 467 -36.06 -18.77 -3.93
CA LEU A 467 -35.01 -18.01 -4.59
C LEU A 467 -33.75 -17.90 -3.72
N ALA A 468 -33.88 -17.67 -2.41
CA ALA A 468 -32.74 -17.65 -1.50
C ALA A 468 -31.97 -18.98 -1.52
N VAL A 469 -32.68 -20.10 -1.44
CA VAL A 469 -32.10 -21.46 -1.49
C VAL A 469 -31.47 -21.75 -2.84
N ALA A 470 -32.14 -21.43 -3.94
CA ALA A 470 -31.64 -21.64 -5.29
C ALA A 470 -30.36 -20.83 -5.60
N LEU A 471 -30.15 -19.71 -4.89
CA LEU A 471 -28.99 -18.85 -5.06
C LEU A 471 -27.79 -19.23 -4.16
N ILE A 472 -27.92 -20.18 -3.23
CA ILE A 472 -26.82 -20.63 -2.36
C ILE A 472 -25.61 -21.13 -3.18
N PRO A 473 -25.76 -21.97 -4.23
CA PRO A 473 -24.64 -22.43 -5.04
C PRO A 473 -23.89 -21.29 -5.75
N PHE A 474 -24.55 -20.15 -5.94
CA PHE A 474 -24.00 -18.96 -6.60
C PHE A 474 -23.39 -17.96 -5.61
N TYR A 475 -23.01 -18.39 -4.40
CA TYR A 475 -22.40 -17.55 -3.38
C TYR A 475 -21.21 -16.72 -3.91
N TYR A 476 -20.40 -17.31 -4.80
CA TYR A 476 -19.24 -16.64 -5.39
C TYR A 476 -19.62 -15.57 -6.44
N GLN A 477 -20.83 -15.59 -6.99
CA GLN A 477 -21.36 -14.57 -7.90
C GLN A 477 -22.00 -13.42 -7.10
N HIS A 478 -21.17 -12.68 -6.38
CA HIS A 478 -21.57 -11.56 -5.53
C HIS A 478 -21.70 -10.26 -6.33
N LYS A 479 -22.59 -9.36 -5.88
CA LYS A 479 -22.57 -7.98 -6.34
C LYS A 479 -21.52 -7.19 -5.59
N GLU A 480 -20.66 -6.51 -6.33
CA GLU A 480 -19.72 -5.53 -5.80
C GLU A 480 -20.35 -4.14 -5.84
N VAL A 481 -20.44 -3.50 -4.68
CA VAL A 481 -20.88 -2.12 -4.55
C VAL A 481 -19.67 -1.28 -4.16
N GLN A 482 -19.18 -0.51 -5.13
CA GLN A 482 -18.05 0.39 -4.93
C GLN A 482 -18.52 1.67 -4.23
N LEU A 483 -18.04 1.89 -3.00
CA LEU A 483 -18.30 3.08 -2.19
C LEU A 483 -16.99 3.80 -1.92
N VAL A 484 -16.62 4.70 -2.83
CA VAL A 484 -15.39 5.50 -2.78
C VAL A 484 -14.14 4.60 -2.76
N ASN A 485 -13.66 4.20 -1.58
CA ASN A 485 -12.48 3.34 -1.42
C ASN A 485 -12.80 1.97 -0.77
N VAL A 486 -14.08 1.64 -0.59
CA VAL A 486 -14.52 0.37 -0.01
C VAL A 486 -15.39 -0.37 -1.02
N THR A 487 -15.07 -1.63 -1.25
CA THR A 487 -15.94 -2.54 -2.03
C THR A 487 -16.75 -3.38 -1.05
N LEU A 488 -18.07 -3.22 -1.07
CA LEU A 488 -18.97 -4.12 -0.36
C LEU A 488 -19.36 -5.27 -1.28
N THR A 489 -19.17 -6.50 -0.83
CA THR A 489 -19.62 -7.68 -1.55
C THR A 489 -20.92 -8.17 -0.94
N ALA A 490 -21.94 -8.33 -1.77
CA ALA A 490 -23.26 -8.79 -1.36
C ALA A 490 -23.64 -10.04 -2.17
N PRO A 491 -23.46 -11.24 -1.62
CA PRO A 491 -23.94 -12.47 -2.26
C PRO A 491 -25.48 -12.41 -2.37
N PRO A 492 -26.07 -12.73 -3.53
CA PRO A 492 -27.51 -12.65 -3.74
C PRO A 492 -28.32 -13.42 -2.69
N ALA A 493 -27.88 -14.63 -2.32
CA ALA A 493 -28.53 -15.44 -1.29
C ALA A 493 -28.63 -14.72 0.08
N HIS A 494 -27.61 -13.93 0.45
CA HIS A 494 -27.60 -13.17 1.71
C HIS A 494 -28.62 -12.02 1.67
N VAL A 495 -28.69 -11.31 0.54
CA VAL A 495 -29.67 -10.24 0.32
C VAL A 495 -31.09 -10.77 0.48
N PHE A 496 -31.40 -11.92 -0.14
CA PHE A 496 -32.71 -12.55 -0.06
C PHE A 496 -33.02 -13.06 1.36
N ALA A 497 -32.06 -13.68 2.04
CA ALA A 497 -32.23 -14.12 3.43
C ALA A 497 -32.55 -12.95 4.38
N LEU A 498 -31.83 -11.83 4.23
CA LEU A 498 -32.11 -10.60 5.00
C LEU A 498 -33.48 -10.01 4.67
N ALA A 499 -33.86 -10.00 3.38
CA ALA A 499 -35.16 -9.51 2.92
C ALA A 499 -36.34 -10.33 3.45
N LEU A 500 -36.13 -11.59 3.86
CA LEU A 500 -37.14 -12.46 4.45
C LEU A 500 -37.36 -12.22 5.95
N LEU A 501 -36.42 -11.61 6.68
CA LEU A 501 -36.52 -11.39 8.12
C LEU A 501 -37.81 -10.65 8.54
N PRO A 502 -38.24 -9.57 7.86
CA PRO A 502 -39.50 -8.91 8.17
C PRO A 502 -40.72 -9.82 7.96
N ALA A 503 -40.72 -10.65 6.93
CA ALA A 503 -41.82 -11.59 6.66
C ALA A 503 -41.92 -12.67 7.75
N VAL A 504 -40.77 -13.19 8.21
CA VAL A 504 -40.71 -14.15 9.33
C VAL A 504 -41.15 -13.51 10.64
N TYR A 505 -40.77 -12.26 10.90
CA TYR A 505 -41.21 -11.53 12.08
C TYR A 505 -42.73 -11.30 12.09
N MET A 506 -43.30 -10.87 10.97
CA MET A 506 -44.75 -10.63 10.84
C MET A 506 -45.58 -11.92 10.97
N THR A 507 -45.07 -13.06 10.51
CA THR A 507 -45.75 -14.35 10.68
C THR A 507 -45.74 -14.85 12.14
N ARG A 508 -44.72 -14.47 12.94
CA ARG A 508 -44.63 -14.82 14.37
C ARG A 508 -45.35 -13.86 15.31
N HIS A 509 -45.65 -12.64 14.86
CA HIS A 509 -46.34 -11.61 15.65
C HIS A 509 -47.57 -11.05 14.90
N PRO A 510 -48.67 -11.82 14.81
CA PRO A 510 -49.88 -11.43 14.06
C PRO A 510 -50.62 -10.24 14.66
N SER A 511 -50.32 -9.80 15.88
CA SER A 511 -50.87 -8.58 16.50
C SER A 511 -50.43 -7.27 15.81
N PHE A 512 -49.48 -7.33 14.88
CA PHE A 512 -49.13 -6.25 13.94
C PHE A 512 -49.73 -6.44 12.54
N ALA A 513 -50.53 -7.50 12.33
CA ALA A 513 -51.30 -7.64 11.10
C ALA A 513 -52.45 -6.61 11.13
N PRO A 514 -52.71 -5.91 10.01
CA PRO A 514 -53.80 -4.94 9.92
C PRO A 514 -55.12 -5.66 10.24
N HIS A 515 -55.82 -5.21 11.28
CA HIS A 515 -57.18 -5.65 11.54
C HIS A 515 -58.00 -5.44 10.27
N PRO A 516 -58.74 -6.46 9.79
CA PRO A 516 -59.75 -6.22 8.77
C PRO A 516 -60.79 -5.29 9.39
N SER A 517 -60.86 -4.04 8.93
CA SER A 517 -62.00 -3.18 9.20
C SER A 517 -63.25 -3.88 8.64
N PRO A 518 -64.39 -3.84 9.35
CA PRO A 518 -65.62 -4.55 9.00
C PRO A 518 -66.21 -4.11 7.66
#